data_AF-A0A328TTV9-F1
#
_entry.id   AF-A0A328TTV9-F1
#
_cell.length_a   1.000
_cell.length_b   1.000
_cell.length_c   1.000
_cell.angle_alpha   90.00
_cell.angle_beta   90.00
_cell.angle_gamma   90.00
#
_symmetry.space_group_name_H-M   'P 1'
#
loop_
_entity.id
_entity.type
_entity.pdbx_description
1 polymer ?
#
loop_
_entity_poly.entity_id
_entity_poly.type
_entity_poly.pdbx_seq_one_letter_code
_entity_poly.pdbx_strand_id
1 'polypeptide(L)'
;MGEVLEVKTERDDEGILRLYARLCPAIALLQANAKGQLLFLSPEFTPDGNFRSTGKTYLEGLAVTDSPAGVNTTRLRFSRTKGKRVGPYKPLAFDEVREFKKEKGMSKSAKKRLASFF
;
A
#
# COMPACT_ATOMS: atom_id res chain seq x y z
N MET A 1 15.80 2.00 1.24
CA MET A 1 14.50 2.41 0.64
C MET A 1 13.94 1.24 -0.16
N GLY A 2 12.69 1.31 -0.60
CA GLY A 2 11.95 0.18 -1.18
C GLY A 2 12.01 0.08 -2.70
N GLU A 3 11.07 -0.68 -3.28
CA GLU A 3 10.94 -0.89 -4.73
C GLU A 3 9.63 -0.27 -5.26
N VAL A 4 9.66 0.14 -6.53
CA VAL A 4 8.45 0.46 -7.30
C VAL A 4 8.07 -0.79 -8.08
N LEU A 5 6.90 -1.36 -7.78
CA LEU A 5 6.45 -2.60 -8.39
C LEU A 5 5.73 -2.36 -9.72
N GLU A 6 4.95 -1.30 -9.79
CA GLU A 6 4.28 -0.89 -11.03
C GLU A 6 3.91 0.60 -10.98
N VAL A 7 3.71 1.17 -12.16
CA VAL A 7 3.16 2.51 -12.35
C VAL A 7 2.06 2.48 -13.39
N LYS A 8 1.05 3.34 -13.22
CA LYS A 8 -0.04 3.55 -14.17
C LYS A 8 -0.31 5.04 -14.30
N THR A 9 -0.61 5.47 -15.52
CA THR A 9 -1.17 6.80 -15.76
C THR A 9 -2.65 6.69 -16.13
N GLU A 10 -3.47 7.60 -15.60
CA GLU A 10 -4.91 7.64 -15.90
C GLU A 10 -5.42 9.08 -15.74
N ARG A 11 -6.41 9.48 -16.55
CA ARG A 11 -7.13 10.73 -16.34
C ARG A 11 -8.28 10.50 -15.37
N ASP A 12 -8.45 11.40 -14.42
CA ASP A 12 -9.61 11.39 -13.52
C ASP A 12 -10.88 11.93 -14.21
N ASP A 13 -11.98 11.97 -13.46
CA ASP A 13 -13.28 12.47 -13.93
C ASP A 13 -13.25 13.96 -14.32
N GLU A 14 -12.25 14.71 -13.86
CA GLU A 14 -11.99 16.12 -14.19
C GLU A 14 -11.05 16.27 -15.39
N GLY A 15 -10.56 15.16 -15.96
CA GLY A 15 -9.65 15.11 -17.09
C GLY A 15 -8.17 15.35 -16.74
N ILE A 16 -7.83 15.45 -15.44
CA ILE A 16 -6.46 15.66 -14.96
C ILE A 16 -5.67 14.35 -15.05
N LEU A 17 -4.50 14.40 -15.69
CA LEU A 17 -3.61 13.25 -15.79
C LEU A 17 -2.94 12.97 -14.43
N ARG A 18 -3.10 11.77 -13.92
CA ARG A 18 -2.52 11.30 -12.65
C ARG A 18 -1.55 10.14 -12.88
N LEU A 19 -0.48 10.13 -12.09
CA LEU A 19 0.47 9.02 -11.99
C LEU A 19 0.23 8.26 -10.69
N TYR A 20 -0.08 6.97 -10.81
CA TYR A 20 -0.25 6.05 -9.70
C TYR A 20 0.94 5.10 -9.64
N ALA A 21 1.37 4.74 -8.43
CA ALA A 21 2.46 3.82 -8.20
C ALA A 21 2.11 2.80 -7.12
N ARG A 22 2.46 1.52 -7.35
CA ARG A 22 2.43 0.48 -6.32
C ARG A 22 3.85 0.27 -5.79
N LEU A 23 4.01 0.41 -4.48
CA LEU A 23 5.31 0.36 -3.83
C LEU A 23 5.47 -0.90 -2.98
N CYS A 24 6.68 -1.44 -2.92
CA CYS A 24 7.14 -2.35 -1.88
C CYS A 24 8.09 -1.59 -0.94
N PRO A 25 7.56 -0.87 0.08
CA PRO A 25 8.39 -0.02 0.92
C PRO A 25 9.32 -0.86 1.81
N ALA A 26 10.59 -0.47 1.90
CA ALA A 26 11.48 -1.02 2.92
C ALA A 26 11.04 -0.60 4.33
N ILE A 27 11.43 -1.39 5.33
CA ILE A 27 11.09 -1.15 6.75
C ILE A 27 11.49 0.25 7.21
N ALA A 28 12.63 0.78 6.75
CA ALA A 28 13.08 2.13 7.10
C ALA A 28 12.09 3.22 6.66
N LEU A 29 11.46 3.07 5.48
CA LEU A 29 10.45 4.02 5.00
C LEU A 29 9.15 3.91 5.82
N LEU A 30 8.76 2.69 6.19
CA LEU A 30 7.62 2.49 7.09
C LEU A 30 7.82 3.20 8.43
N GLN A 31 9.03 3.10 9.00
CA GLN A 31 9.40 3.74 10.26
C GLN A 31 9.46 5.26 10.15
N ALA A 32 10.06 5.80 9.09
CA ALA A 32 10.09 7.24 8.84
C ALA A 32 8.67 7.81 8.72
N ASN A 33 7.81 7.16 7.91
CA ASN A 33 6.42 7.57 7.74
C ASN A 33 5.64 7.55 9.06
N ALA A 34 5.84 6.51 9.89
CA ALA A 34 5.24 6.41 11.23
C ALA A 34 5.71 7.52 12.18
N LYS A 35 6.93 8.05 11.98
CA LYS A 35 7.47 9.20 12.73
C LYS A 35 7.07 10.55 12.14
N GLY A 36 6.28 10.58 11.06
CA GLY A 36 5.88 11.81 10.40
C GLY A 36 6.93 12.38 9.45
N GLN A 37 7.84 11.54 8.93
CA GLN A 37 8.91 11.91 8.00
C GLN A 37 8.77 11.16 6.67
N LEU A 38 9.37 11.67 5.60
CA LEU A 38 9.35 11.12 4.25
C LEU A 38 7.92 10.81 3.78
N LEU A 39 7.07 11.83 3.86
CA LEU A 39 5.62 11.71 3.77
C LEU A 39 5.06 11.73 2.36
N PHE A 40 5.81 12.20 1.37
CA PHE A 40 5.34 12.41 0.01
C PHE A 40 6.28 11.78 -1.00
N LEU A 41 5.74 11.43 -2.17
CA LEU A 41 6.53 11.01 -3.31
C LEU A 41 6.94 12.22 -4.15
N SER A 42 8.16 12.20 -4.68
CA SER A 42 8.64 13.13 -5.69
C SER A 42 9.02 12.34 -6.93
N PRO A 43 8.38 12.58 -8.09
CA PRO A 43 8.79 11.94 -9.33
C PRO A 43 10.10 12.54 -9.83
N GLU A 44 11.06 11.66 -10.12
CA GLU A 44 12.35 12.05 -10.66
C GLU A 44 12.35 11.77 -12.16
N PHE A 45 12.50 12.84 -12.94
CA PHE A 45 12.45 12.81 -14.39
C PHE A 45 13.84 13.02 -14.98
N THR A 46 14.05 12.55 -16.20
CA THR A 46 15.30 12.78 -16.92
C THR A 46 15.66 14.28 -16.92
N PRO A 47 16.81 14.68 -16.33
CA PRO A 47 17.12 16.08 -16.04
C PRO A 47 17.20 16.99 -17.27
N ASP A 48 17.66 16.46 -18.41
CA ASP A 48 17.81 17.21 -19.65
C ASP A 48 16.56 17.15 -20.56
N GLY A 49 15.51 16.45 -20.11
CA GLY A 49 14.28 16.26 -20.87
C GLY A 49 14.42 15.37 -22.12
N ASN A 50 15.56 14.71 -22.31
CA ASN A 50 15.88 13.99 -23.56
C ASN A 50 16.35 12.56 -23.30
N PHE A 51 15.48 11.75 -22.72
CA PHE A 51 15.76 10.34 -22.47
C PHE A 51 16.11 9.64 -23.78
N ARG A 52 17.35 9.14 -23.85
CA ARG A 52 17.88 8.37 -24.98
C ARG A 52 17.69 9.05 -26.34
N SER A 53 17.87 10.38 -26.39
CA SER A 53 17.77 11.15 -27.63
C SER A 53 16.38 11.11 -28.29
N THR A 54 15.32 10.82 -27.53
CA THR A 54 13.94 10.74 -28.05
C THR A 54 13.20 12.08 -28.07
N GLY A 55 13.77 13.13 -27.47
CA GLY A 55 13.11 14.41 -27.22
C GLY A 55 12.00 14.34 -26.17
N LYS A 56 11.99 13.28 -25.34
CA LYS A 56 11.00 13.05 -24.29
C LYS A 56 11.67 12.76 -22.95
N THR A 57 11.01 13.14 -21.87
CA THR A 57 11.37 12.74 -20.50
C THR A 57 10.99 11.29 -20.22
N TYR A 58 11.78 10.63 -19.37
CA TYR A 58 11.43 9.35 -18.75
C TYR A 58 11.32 9.51 -17.23
N LEU A 59 10.46 8.69 -16.60
CA LEU A 59 10.37 8.61 -15.14
C LEU A 59 11.50 7.70 -14.63
N GLU A 60 12.57 8.30 -14.12
CA GLU A 60 13.78 7.61 -13.67
C GLU A 60 13.64 7.02 -12.27
N GLY A 61 12.81 7.65 -11.43
CA GLY A 61 12.61 7.19 -10.07
C GLY A 61 11.45 7.87 -9.35
N LEU A 62 11.18 7.36 -8.14
CA LEU A 62 10.26 7.97 -7.19
C LEU A 62 11.01 8.17 -5.86
N ALA A 63 11.38 9.41 -5.58
CA ALA A 63 11.97 9.79 -4.30
C ALA A 63 10.88 9.96 -3.23
N VAL A 64 11.31 10.01 -1.96
CA VAL A 64 10.45 10.35 -0.83
C VAL A 64 10.95 11.63 -0.15
N THR A 65 10.04 12.53 0.19
CA THR A 65 10.36 13.86 0.72
C THR A 65 9.28 14.32 1.70
N ASP A 66 9.65 15.22 2.60
CA ASP A 66 8.70 15.96 3.46
C ASP A 66 8.16 17.23 2.80
N SER A 67 8.81 17.67 1.72
CA SER A 67 8.46 18.88 0.96
C SER A 67 8.39 18.51 -0.51
N PRO A 68 7.24 18.04 -1.01
CA PRO A 68 7.08 17.69 -2.41
C PRO A 68 7.15 18.95 -3.28
N ALA A 69 7.80 18.84 -4.44
CA ALA A 69 7.90 19.94 -5.40
C ALA A 69 6.61 20.15 -6.21
N GLY A 70 5.69 19.17 -6.20
CA GLY A 70 4.45 19.17 -6.98
C GLY A 70 3.19 19.39 -6.14
N VAL A 71 2.25 20.14 -6.71
CA VAL A 71 0.87 20.22 -6.22
C VAL A 71 0.15 18.89 -6.41
N ASN A 72 -0.89 18.60 -5.61
CA ASN A 72 -1.70 17.37 -5.67
C ASN A 72 -0.95 16.05 -5.37
N THR A 73 0.16 16.11 -4.64
CA THR A 73 0.84 14.89 -4.19
C THR A 73 0.09 14.24 -3.03
N THR A 74 -0.19 12.94 -3.14
CA THR A 74 -0.84 12.18 -2.06
C THR A 74 0.16 11.84 -0.97
N ARG A 75 -0.20 12.13 0.29
CA ARG A 75 0.59 11.72 1.45
C ARG A 75 0.61 10.20 1.58
N LEU A 76 1.82 9.63 1.68
CA LEU A 76 2.02 8.23 2.01
C LEU A 76 1.45 7.94 3.39
N ARG A 77 0.62 6.90 3.47
CA ARG A 77 0.11 6.38 4.73
C ARG A 77 0.15 4.86 4.69
N PHE A 78 1.12 4.30 5.39
CA PHE A 78 1.20 2.85 5.53
C PHE A 78 0.32 2.41 6.69
N SER A 79 -0.56 1.46 6.44
CA SER A 79 -1.32 0.80 7.50
C SER A 79 -1.31 -0.70 7.25
N ARG A 80 -1.17 -1.47 8.33
CA ARG A 80 -1.40 -2.91 8.32
C ARG A 80 -2.76 -3.12 8.94
N THR A 81 -3.72 -3.67 8.21
CA THR A 81 -4.94 -4.19 8.82
C THR A 81 -4.52 -5.27 9.82
N LYS A 82 -4.61 -4.98 11.12
CA LYS A 82 -4.41 -5.99 12.17
C LYS A 82 -5.46 -7.08 11.92
N GLY A 83 -5.04 -8.27 11.49
CA GLY A 83 -5.96 -9.39 11.24
C GLY A 83 -5.54 -10.36 10.12
N LYS A 84 -4.76 -9.92 9.13
CA LYS A 84 -4.20 -10.85 8.14
C LYS A 84 -2.86 -11.39 8.65
N ARG A 85 -2.89 -12.60 9.21
CA ARG A 85 -1.67 -13.40 9.45
C ARG A 85 -1.08 -13.75 8.09
N VAL A 86 -0.10 -12.98 7.63
CA VAL A 86 0.74 -13.40 6.50
C VAL A 86 1.67 -14.46 7.06
N GLY A 87 1.35 -15.73 6.82
CA GLY A 87 2.23 -16.85 7.12
C GLY A 87 3.42 -16.88 6.14
N PRO A 88 4.43 -17.73 6.40
CA PRO A 88 5.46 -18.00 5.40
C PRO A 88 4.83 -18.43 4.08
N TYR A 89 5.46 -18.07 2.97
CA TYR A 89 5.03 -18.49 1.63
C TYR A 89 4.94 -20.02 1.60
N LYS A 90 3.72 -20.56 1.40
CA LYS A 90 3.51 -21.97 1.10
C LYS A 90 3.17 -22.09 -0.38
N PRO A 91 3.89 -22.93 -1.15
CA PRO A 91 3.50 -23.24 -2.52
C PRO A 91 2.09 -23.86 -2.54
N LEU A 92 1.28 -23.48 -3.53
CA LEU A 92 -0.05 -24.08 -3.73
C LEU A 92 0.12 -25.57 -4.10
N ALA A 93 -0.16 -26.46 -3.16
CA ALA A 93 -0.32 -27.89 -3.43
C ALA A 93 -1.79 -28.14 -3.75
N PHE A 94 -2.11 -28.47 -5.00
CA PHE A 94 -3.47 -28.75 -5.45
C PHE A 94 -3.98 -30.15 -5.03
N ASP A 95 -3.11 -31.00 -4.49
CA ASP A 95 -3.43 -32.40 -4.15
C ASP A 95 -3.92 -32.60 -2.71
N GLU A 96 -3.92 -31.57 -1.85
CA GLU A 96 -4.47 -31.68 -0.49
C GLU A 96 -5.97 -31.39 -0.47
N VAL A 97 -6.79 -32.38 -0.79
CA VAL A 97 -8.23 -32.36 -0.50
C VAL A 97 -8.43 -32.67 0.98
N ARG A 98 -8.71 -31.67 1.81
CA ARG A 98 -9.19 -31.88 3.19
C ARG A 98 -10.72 -31.92 3.20
N GLU A 99 -11.29 -33.05 3.60
CA GLU A 99 -12.72 -33.13 3.87
C GLU A 99 -13.09 -32.33 5.12
N PHE A 100 -14.00 -31.36 4.96
CA PHE A 100 -14.53 -30.59 6.07
C PHE A 100 -15.60 -31.42 6.81
N LYS A 101 -15.30 -31.86 8.03
CA LYS A 101 -16.32 -32.39 8.95
C LYS A 101 -17.31 -31.28 9.30
N LYS A 102 -18.58 -31.50 8.96
CA LYS A 102 -19.70 -30.61 9.27
C LYS A 102 -20.05 -30.73 10.76
N GLU A 103 -19.66 -29.77 11.59
CA GLU A 103 -20.07 -29.74 12.99
C GLU A 103 -21.52 -29.26 13.14
N LYS A 104 -22.34 -30.07 13.83
CA LYS A 104 -23.70 -29.77 14.29
C LYS A 104 -23.64 -29.24 15.72
N GLY A 105 -24.38 -28.17 16.03
CA GLY A 105 -24.92 -27.94 17.38
C GLY A 105 -24.76 -26.52 17.94
N MET A 106 -25.87 -25.82 18.14
CA MET A 106 -25.98 -24.52 18.82
C MET A 106 -25.79 -24.64 20.35
N SER A 107 -25.42 -23.53 21.02
CA SER A 107 -26.13 -23.12 22.24
C SER A 107 -26.20 -21.60 22.36
N LYS A 108 -27.43 -21.07 22.36
CA LYS A 108 -27.76 -19.71 22.80
C LYS A 108 -27.53 -19.62 24.31
N SER A 109 -26.83 -18.58 24.78
CA SER A 109 -27.03 -18.08 26.14
C SER A 109 -26.81 -16.57 26.19
N ALA A 110 -27.92 -15.83 26.05
CA ALA A 110 -28.04 -14.43 26.40
C ALA A 110 -28.87 -14.33 27.69
N LYS A 111 -28.33 -13.63 28.69
CA LYS A 111 -28.94 -12.95 29.87
C LYS A 111 -28.36 -13.35 31.23
N LYS A 112 -27.45 -12.49 31.72
CA LYS A 112 -27.24 -12.01 33.11
C LYS A 112 -25.83 -11.39 33.13
N ARG A 113 -25.56 -10.13 33.49
CA ARG A 113 -26.15 -9.26 34.51
C ARG A 113 -25.92 -7.78 34.10
N LEU A 114 -26.98 -6.98 34.16
CA LEU A 114 -26.93 -5.51 34.22
C LEU A 114 -26.91 -5.13 35.70
N ALA A 115 -25.74 -4.79 36.24
CA ALA A 115 -25.60 -4.10 37.55
C ALA A 115 -24.14 -3.69 37.77
N SER A 116 -23.73 -2.55 37.20
CA SER A 116 -22.72 -1.64 37.79
C SER A 116 -22.62 -0.37 36.95
N PHE A 117 -23.65 0.47 37.03
CA PHE A 117 -23.54 1.92 36.83
C PHE A 117 -24.01 2.54 38.15
N PHE A 118 -23.05 2.84 39.02
CA PHE A 118 -23.05 4.10 39.75
C PHE A 118 -22.04 4.99 39.03
#